data_AF-A0A6H0H9V6-F1
#
_entry.id   AF-A0A6H0H9V6-F1
#
_cell.length_a   1.000
_cell.length_b   1.000
_cell.length_c   1.000
_cell.angle_alpha   90.00
_cell.angle_beta   90.00
_cell.angle_gamma   90.00
#
_symmetry.space_group_name_H-M   'P 1'
#
loop_
_entity.id
_entity.type
_entity.pdbx_description
1 polymer ?
#
loop_
_entity_poly.entity_id
_entity_poly.type
_entity_poly.pdbx_seq_one_letter_code
_entity_poly.pdbx_strand_id
1 'polypeptide(L)' 'MKDSRLFADKFHLDVGDKDFYIDLLFYHLKLCCFVVIELKDKDFKPEYASKMNFYLSAVDDLLKHATD' A
#
# COMPACT_ATOMS: atom_id res chain seq x y z
N MET A 1 14.53 -2.37 3.24
CA MET A 1 13.83 -1.55 4.26
C MET A 1 14.72 -0.53 4.99
N LYS A 2 16.06 -0.61 4.96
CA LYS A 2 16.95 0.34 5.68
C LYS A 2 16.79 1.82 5.27
N ASP A 3 16.31 2.09 4.07
CA ASP A 3 16.08 3.44 3.53
C ASP A 3 14.58 3.79 3.36
N SER A 4 13.70 2.94 3.89
CA SER A 4 12.25 3.14 3.85
C SER A 4 11.80 3.92 5.09
N ARG A 5 10.97 4.93 4.90
CA ARG A 5 10.32 5.65 6.00
C ARG A 5 8.86 5.23 6.10
N LEU A 6 8.36 5.07 7.33
CA LEU A 6 6.93 4.90 7.54
C LEU A 6 6.26 6.18 7.04
N PHE A 7 5.29 6.01 6.15
CA PHE A 7 4.49 7.09 5.62
C PHE A 7 3.20 7.24 6.43
N ALA A 8 2.53 6.11 6.70
CA ALA A 8 1.34 6.06 7.54
C ALA A 8 1.12 4.66 8.12
N ASP A 9 0.60 4.60 9.35
CA ASP A 9 -0.06 3.43 9.89
C ASP A 9 -1.57 3.52 9.63
N LYS A 10 -2.20 2.41 9.25
CA LYS A 10 -3.64 2.36 8.93
C LYS A 10 -4.06 3.40 7.88
N PHE A 11 -3.34 3.42 6.75
CA PHE A 11 -3.57 4.39 5.69
C PHE A 11 -4.95 4.17 5.04
N HIS A 12 -5.76 5.23 5.03
CA HIS A 12 -7.10 5.23 4.46
C HIS A 12 -7.06 5.45 2.95
N LEU A 13 -7.75 4.60 2.22
CA LEU A 13 -7.98 4.67 0.79
C LEU A 13 -9.47 4.82 0.53
N ASP A 14 -9.83 5.85 -0.21
CA ASP A 14 -11.18 6.05 -0.75
C ASP A 14 -11.17 5.67 -2.23
N VAL A 15 -11.90 4.60 -2.58
CA VAL A 15 -11.97 4.08 -3.95
C VAL A 15 -13.44 3.84 -4.33
N GLY A 16 -13.99 4.75 -5.11
CA GLY A 16 -15.40 4.77 -5.47
C GLY A 16 -16.25 5.26 -4.30
N ASP A 17 -17.14 4.41 -3.79
CA ASP A 17 -17.97 4.69 -2.61
C ASP A 17 -17.61 3.76 -1.44
N LYS A 18 -16.34 3.34 -1.35
CA LYS A 18 -15.87 2.35 -0.36
C LYS A 18 -14.54 2.76 0.27
N ASP A 19 -14.52 2.63 1.59
CA ASP A 19 -13.33 2.84 2.41
C ASP A 19 -12.52 1.56 2.56
N PHE A 20 -11.20 1.69 2.38
CA PHE A 20 -10.23 0.64 2.64
C PHE A 20 -9.09 1.16 3.51
N TYR A 21 -8.44 0.24 4.22
CA TYR A 21 -7.32 0.58 5.10
C TYR A 21 -6.15 -0.36 4.83
N ILE A 22 -4.99 0.21 4.53
CA ILE A 22 -3.71 -0.50 4.45
C ILE A 22 -3.08 -0.49 5.84
N ASP A 23 -2.62 -1.65 6.33
CA ASP A 23 -2.03 -1.73 7.68
C ASP A 23 -0.81 -0.83 7.85
N LEU A 24 0.16 -0.91 6.94
CA LEU A 24 1.35 -0.07 6.96
C LEU A 24 1.71 0.36 5.54
N LEU A 25 1.95 1.65 5.35
CA LEU A 25 2.43 2.23 4.10
C LEU A 25 3.80 2.87 4.35
N PHE A 26 4.79 2.45 3.56
CA PHE A 26 6.14 3.02 3.60
C PHE A 26 6.46 3.71 2.27
N TYR A 27 7.43 4.62 2.30
CA TYR A 27 8.04 5.19 1.11
C TYR A 27 9.54 4.92 1.08
N HIS A 28 10.05 4.38 -0.02
CA HIS A 28 11.46 4.06 -0.21
C HIS A 28 12.17 5.18 -0.95
N LEU A 29 12.88 6.03 -0.21
CA LEU A 29 13.44 7.30 -0.73
C LEU A 29 14.40 7.13 -1.92
N LYS A 30 15.22 6.08 -1.96
CA LYS A 30 16.18 5.89 -3.07
C LYS A 30 15.54 5.36 -4.36
N LEU A 31 14.37 4.74 -4.25
CA LEU A 31 13.66 4.14 -5.38
C LEU A 31 12.42 4.96 -5.75
N CYS A 32 12.14 6.02 -4.99
CA CYS A 32 10.95 6.87 -5.09
C CYS A 32 9.65 6.08 -5.21
N CYS A 33 9.50 4.99 -4.44
CA CYS A 33 8.35 4.11 -4.54
C CYS A 33 7.68 3.83 -3.20
N PHE A 34 6.36 3.62 -3.25
CA PHE A 34 5.58 3.19 -2.10
C PHE A 34 5.68 1.68 -1.90
N VAL A 35 5.68 1.26 -0.64
CA VAL A 35 5.69 -0.14 -0.21
C VAL A 35 4.48 -0.37 0.68
N VAL A 36 3.53 -1.15 0.16
CA VAL A 36 2.28 -1.54 0.83
C VAL A 36 2.53 -2.82 1.63
N ILE A 37 2.16 -2.82 2.91
CA ILE A 37 2.26 -4.00 3.79
C ILE A 37 0.90 -4.25 4.45
N GLU A 38 0.43 -5.48 4.30
CA GLU A 38 -0.77 -6.00 4.95
C GLU A 38 -0.35 -7.12 5.91
N LEU A 39 -0.82 -7.08 7.15
CA LEU A 39 -0.53 -8.09 8.16
C LEU A 39 -1.59 -9.19 8.15
N LYS A 40 -1.14 -10.44 8.32
CA LYS A 40 -1.99 -11.63 8.45
C LYS A 40 -1.44 -12.52 9.56
N ASP A 41 -2.34 -12.98 10.42
CA ASP A 41 -2.10 -13.94 11.51
C ASP A 41 -2.54 -15.37 11.14
N LYS A 42 -3.00 -15.57 9.90
CA LYS A 42 -3.55 -16.82 9.38
C LYS A 42 -2.83 -17.23 8.10
N ASP A 43 -3.02 -18.50 7.75
CA ASP A 43 -2.51 -19.05 6.50
C ASP A 43 -2.97 -18.24 5.30
N PHE A 44 -2.06 -18.16 4.31
CA PHE A 44 -2.32 -17.44 3.08
C PHE A 44 -3.53 -18.01 2.34
N LYS A 45 -4.41 -17.11 1.90
CA LYS A 45 -5.51 -17.40 0.98
C LYS A 45 -5.24 -16.69 -0.35
N PRO A 46 -5.53 -17.30 -1.51
CA PRO A 46 -5.35 -16.67 -2.82
C PRO A 46 -6.00 -15.28 -2.94
N GLU A 47 -7.15 -15.07 -2.29
CA GLU A 47 -7.86 -13.79 -2.23
C GLU A 47 -7.02 -12.64 -1.64
N TYR A 48 -6.03 -12.95 -0.78
CA TYR A 48 -5.13 -11.95 -0.21
C TYR A 48 -4.21 -11.34 -1.28
N ALA A 49 -3.82 -12.11 -2.29
CA ALA A 49 -3.04 -11.59 -3.42
C ALA A 49 -3.89 -10.62 -4.26
N SER A 50 -5.16 -10.95 -4.51
CA SER A 50 -6.10 -10.05 -5.21
C SER A 50 -6.26 -8.72 -4.46
N LYS A 51 -6.43 -8.77 -3.13
CA LYS A 51 -6.52 -7.57 -2.30
C LYS A 51 -5.22 -6.75 -2.32
N MET A 52 -4.07 -7.41 -2.26
CA MET A 52 -2.76 -6.74 -2.34
C MET A 52 -2.58 -6.02 -3.68
N ASN A 53 -2.91 -6.67 -4.79
CA ASN A 53 -2.83 -6.06 -6.11
C ASN A 53 -3.75 -4.83 -6.23
N PHE A 54 -4.96 -4.91 -5.68
CA PHE A 54 -5.86 -3.76 -5.61
C PHE A 54 -5.23 -2.58 -4.86
N TYR A 55 -4.59 -2.81 -3.72
CA TYR A 55 -3.90 -1.76 -2.97
C TYR A 55 -2.72 -1.16 -3.72
N LEU A 56 -1.92 -1.99 -4.39
CA LEU A 56 -0.81 -1.49 -5.21
C LEU A 56 -1.31 -0.58 -6.33
N SER A 57 -2.33 -1.00 -7.07
CA SER A 57 -2.94 -0.18 -8.14
C SER A 57 -3.53 1.12 -7.59
N ALA A 58 -4.31 1.07 -6.51
CA ALA A 58 -4.90 2.27 -5.92
C ALA A 58 -3.83 3.26 -5.42
N VAL A 59 -2.76 2.76 -4.79
CA VAL A 59 -1.65 3.60 -4.32
C VAL A 59 -0.87 4.20 -5.50
N ASP A 60 -0.61 3.43 -6.56
CA ASP A 60 0.05 3.94 -7.77
C ASP A 60 -0.81 5.04 -8.43
N ASP A 61 -2.13 4.86 -8.51
CA ASP A 61 -3.03 5.85 -9.14
C ASP A 61 -3.19 7.13 -8.30
N LEU A 62 -3.22 7.01 -6.97
CA LEU A 62 -3.53 8.14 -6.08
C LEU A 62 -2.29 8.92 -5.61
N LEU A 63 -1.16 8.24 -5.38
CA LEU A 63 -0.01 8.83 -4.69
C LEU A 63 1.22 9.00 -5.58
N LYS A 64 1.26 8.36 -6.74
CA LYS A 64 2.39 8.52 -7.66
C LYS A 64 2.36 9.90 -8.28
N HIS A 65 3.45 10.64 -8.12
CA HIS A 65 3.65 11.88 -8.83
C HIS A 65 4.20 11.57 -10.23
N ALA A 66 3.75 12.32 -11.24
CA ALA A 66 4.21 12.15 -12.63
C ALA A 66 5.72 12.43 -12.83
N THR A 67 6.39 12.95 -11.81
CA THR A 67 7.81 13.33 -11.80
C THR A 67 8.67 12.42 -10.93
N ASP A 68 8.06 11.43 -10.25
CA ASP A 68 8.77 10.34 -9.55
C ASP A 68 9.03 9.15 -10.50
#